data_AF-A0A7V4ZY90-F1
#
_entry.id   AF-A0A7V4ZY90-F1
#
_cell.length_a   1.000
_cell.length_b   1.000
_cell.length_c   1.000
_cell.angle_alpha   90.00
_cell.angle_beta   90.00
_cell.angle_gamma   90.00
#
_symmetry.space_group_name_H-M   'P 1'
#
loop_
_entity.id
_entity.type
_entity.pdbx_description
1 polymer ?
#
loop_
_entity_poly.entity_id
_entity_poly.type
_entity_poly.pdbx_seq_one_letter_code
_entity_poly.pdbx_strand_id
1 'polypeptide(L)'
;MVISASRRTDIPAFFFDWFLEKLELGAVQVTNPFNPRHTRTITLTHETVDAFVFWTKDPTRLLPPHPLLDSYPWIALVTLTPYSGEWEPAFPNKDLLIQQFQRLGDRIGTERVVWRYDPIILTQTMAADWHREMFERIARKLSGYTNRCIVSFVTPYRKNRAFLDRVGWIDPDPEERIALLANLRELSQRESIQLVTCAESLSPWPGACIDGELLSRVVGKELTLEKDPYQRPACLCRKSVDIGTYGTCQGGCLYCYAK
;
A
#
# COMPACT_ATOMS: atom_id res chain seq x y z
N MET A 1 -13.68 1.36 14.45
CA MET A 1 -12.35 1.91 14.11
C MET A 1 -11.80 1.25 12.85
N VAL A 2 -10.89 1.91 12.13
CA VAL A 2 -10.18 1.29 11.00
C VAL A 2 -8.90 0.62 11.49
N ILE A 3 -8.70 -0.66 11.15
CA ILE A 3 -7.48 -1.41 11.44
C ILE A 3 -6.58 -1.40 10.22
N SER A 4 -5.38 -0.87 10.38
CA SER A 4 -4.31 -0.92 9.39
C SER A 4 -3.46 -2.17 9.66
N ALA A 5 -3.71 -3.21 8.87
CA ALA A 5 -3.18 -4.55 9.10
C ALA A 5 -1.95 -4.86 8.25
N SER A 6 -1.05 -3.89 7.98
CA SER A 6 0.24 -4.14 7.27
C SER A 6 1.14 -2.92 6.97
N ARG A 7 0.91 -1.76 7.59
CA ARG A 7 1.82 -0.60 7.40
C ARG A 7 3.26 -0.87 7.89
N ARG A 8 3.42 -1.74 8.88
CA ARG A 8 4.71 -2.01 9.56
C ARG A 8 5.42 -3.27 9.08
N THR A 9 4.65 -4.22 8.54
CA THR A 9 5.11 -5.50 8.04
C THR A 9 4.05 -6.05 7.08
N ASP A 10 4.46 -6.79 6.06
CA ASP A 10 3.53 -7.36 5.06
C ASP A 10 2.82 -8.58 5.66
N ILE A 11 1.79 -8.30 6.46
CA ILE A 11 1.00 -9.32 7.17
C ILE A 11 0.35 -10.30 6.17
N PRO A 12 -0.31 -9.86 5.08
CA PRO A 12 -0.89 -10.82 4.14
C PRO A 12 0.13 -11.78 3.52
N ALA A 13 1.34 -11.31 3.20
CA ALA A 13 2.36 -12.19 2.60
C ALA A 13 2.99 -13.16 3.63
N PHE A 14 3.25 -12.70 4.86
CA PHE A 14 4.13 -13.43 5.79
C PHE A 14 3.51 -13.83 7.14
N PHE A 15 2.40 -13.22 7.53
CA PHE A 15 1.80 -13.38 8.87
C PHE A 15 0.28 -13.52 8.80
N PHE A 16 -0.26 -14.04 7.70
CA PHE A 16 -1.71 -14.07 7.50
C PHE A 16 -2.42 -15.06 8.44
N ASP A 17 -1.84 -16.23 8.67
CA ASP A 17 -2.39 -17.21 9.62
C ASP A 17 -2.43 -16.64 11.05
N TRP A 18 -1.37 -15.90 11.44
CA TRP A 18 -1.36 -15.15 12.71
C TRP A 18 -2.48 -14.11 12.76
N PHE A 19 -2.73 -13.39 11.67
CA PHE A 19 -3.82 -12.40 11.63
C PHE A 19 -5.18 -13.06 11.80
N LEU A 20 -5.44 -14.17 11.11
CA LEU A 20 -6.70 -14.92 11.24
C LEU A 20 -6.90 -15.44 12.67
N GLU A 21 -5.86 -15.99 13.30
CA GLU A 21 -5.90 -16.42 14.70
C GLU A 21 -6.28 -15.26 15.64
N LYS A 22 -5.71 -14.05 15.41
CA LYS A 22 -6.05 -12.88 16.25
C LYS A 22 -7.45 -12.34 15.97
N LEU A 23 -7.93 -12.47 14.75
CA LEU A 23 -9.30 -12.12 14.40
C LEU A 23 -10.31 -13.07 15.08
N GLU A 24 -10.04 -14.37 15.07
CA GLU A 24 -10.86 -15.40 15.76
C GLU A 24 -10.89 -15.19 17.28
N LEU A 25 -9.74 -14.82 17.87
CA LEU A 25 -9.67 -14.46 19.30
C LEU A 25 -10.39 -13.13 19.61
N GLY A 26 -10.73 -12.33 18.61
CA GLY A 26 -11.38 -11.02 18.77
C GLY A 26 -10.46 -9.96 19.39
N ALA A 27 -9.14 -10.18 19.46
CA ALA A 27 -8.19 -9.23 20.03
C ALA A 27 -6.75 -9.47 19.60
N VAL A 28 -5.96 -8.40 19.57
CA VAL A 28 -4.50 -8.45 19.32
C VAL A 28 -3.75 -7.52 20.26
N GLN A 29 -2.62 -8.00 20.79
CA GLN A 29 -1.68 -7.15 21.52
C GLN A 29 -0.69 -6.50 20.55
N VAL A 30 -0.53 -5.19 20.66
CA VAL A 30 0.42 -4.40 19.86
C VAL A 30 1.35 -3.61 20.76
N THR A 31 2.64 -3.82 20.54
CA THR A 31 3.71 -3.07 21.21
C THR A 31 3.91 -1.70 20.56
N ASN A 32 4.10 -0.67 21.37
CA ASN A 32 4.47 0.64 20.87
C ASN A 32 5.89 0.58 20.26
N PRO A 33 6.07 0.93 18.96
CA PRO A 33 7.36 0.84 18.30
C PRO A 33 8.44 1.76 18.89
N PHE A 34 8.05 2.81 19.61
CA PHE A 34 8.97 3.77 20.26
C PHE A 34 9.12 3.54 21.76
N ASN A 35 8.31 2.66 22.36
CA ASN A 35 8.42 2.28 23.76
C ASN A 35 8.02 0.81 23.95
N PRO A 36 8.98 -0.13 23.88
CA PRO A 36 8.71 -1.56 23.95
C PRO A 36 8.03 -2.04 25.24
N ARG A 37 8.11 -1.26 26.33
CA ARG A 37 7.44 -1.57 27.60
C ARG A 37 5.94 -1.27 27.57
N HIS A 38 5.48 -0.53 26.57
CA HIS A 38 4.08 -0.17 26.43
C HIS A 38 3.41 -1.04 25.36
N THR A 39 2.60 -1.98 25.83
CA THR A 39 1.73 -2.80 25.00
C THR A 39 0.28 -2.36 25.19
N ARG A 40 -0.52 -2.48 24.14
CA ARG A 40 -1.96 -2.24 24.18
C ARG A 40 -2.70 -3.40 23.54
N THR A 41 -3.84 -3.76 24.10
CA THR A 41 -4.77 -4.70 23.48
C THR A 41 -5.72 -3.92 22.58
N ILE A 42 -5.89 -4.37 21.35
CA ILE A 42 -6.85 -3.84 20.38
C ILE A 42 -7.92 -4.91 20.18
N THR A 43 -9.17 -4.55 20.45
CA THR A 43 -10.33 -5.40 20.23
C THR A 43 -10.67 -5.44 18.74
N LEU A 44 -10.88 -6.64 18.20
CA LEU A 44 -11.11 -6.95 16.78
C LEU A 44 -12.52 -7.53 16.55
N THR A 45 -13.56 -6.98 17.18
CA THR A 45 -14.95 -7.44 17.01
C THR A 45 -15.71 -6.54 16.03
N HIS A 46 -16.89 -6.97 15.59
CA HIS A 46 -17.76 -6.17 14.70
C HIS A 46 -18.22 -4.84 15.32
N GLU A 47 -18.29 -4.76 16.65
CA GLU A 47 -18.64 -3.54 17.37
C GLU A 47 -17.50 -2.52 17.38
N THR A 48 -16.25 -2.99 17.31
CA THR A 48 -15.06 -2.14 17.45
C THR A 48 -14.37 -1.86 16.12
N VAL A 49 -14.50 -2.72 15.12
CA VAL A 49 -13.85 -2.61 13.81
C VAL A 49 -14.85 -2.22 12.73
N ASP A 50 -14.64 -1.07 12.10
CA ASP A 50 -15.42 -0.63 10.94
C ASP A 50 -14.89 -1.27 9.64
N ALA A 51 -13.57 -1.36 9.50
CA ALA A 51 -12.93 -1.95 8.33
C ALA A 51 -11.47 -2.36 8.57
N PHE A 52 -10.99 -3.34 7.79
CA PHE A 52 -9.58 -3.67 7.67
C PHE A 52 -8.96 -3.07 6.40
N VAL A 53 -7.73 -2.59 6.51
CA VAL A 53 -6.91 -2.18 5.36
C VAL A 53 -5.65 -3.02 5.34
N PHE A 54 -5.48 -3.79 4.27
CA PHE A 54 -4.28 -4.57 4.01
C PHE A 54 -3.37 -3.85 3.02
N TRP A 55 -2.07 -4.02 3.15
CA TRP A 55 -0.98 -3.62 2.28
C TRP A 55 -0.16 -4.87 2.05
N THR A 56 0.08 -5.19 0.79
CA THR A 56 0.91 -6.36 0.49
C THR A 56 1.55 -6.23 -0.86
N LYS A 57 2.69 -6.88 -1.06
CA LYS A 57 3.23 -7.14 -2.40
C LYS A 57 2.72 -8.45 -2.97
N ASP A 58 2.24 -9.36 -2.13
CA ASP A 58 1.71 -10.66 -2.55
C ASP A 58 0.31 -10.92 -1.96
N PRO A 59 -0.76 -10.70 -2.75
CA PRO A 59 -2.13 -10.89 -2.30
C PRO A 59 -2.57 -12.36 -2.26
N THR A 60 -1.69 -13.35 -2.53
CA THR A 60 -2.09 -14.76 -2.67
C THR A 60 -2.91 -15.29 -1.49
N ARG A 61 -2.53 -14.94 -0.25
CA ARG A 61 -3.24 -15.39 0.96
C ARG A 61 -4.64 -14.79 1.12
N LEU A 62 -4.91 -13.67 0.44
CA LEU A 62 -6.22 -13.02 0.39
C LEU A 62 -7.11 -13.57 -0.73
N LEU A 63 -6.71 -14.61 -1.48
CA LEU A 63 -7.54 -15.15 -2.57
C LEU A 63 -8.59 -16.18 -2.11
N PRO A 64 -8.31 -17.08 -1.15
CA PRO A 64 -9.35 -17.97 -0.65
C PRO A 64 -10.44 -17.19 0.09
N PRO A 65 -11.71 -17.67 0.07
CA PRO A 65 -12.73 -17.20 0.99
C PRO A 65 -12.33 -17.45 2.45
N HIS A 66 -12.53 -16.47 3.31
CA HIS A 66 -12.25 -16.54 4.74
C HIS A 66 -13.49 -16.04 5.49
N PRO A 67 -14.42 -16.94 5.89
CA PRO A 67 -15.75 -16.54 6.35
C PRO A 67 -15.77 -15.45 7.43
N LEU A 68 -14.87 -15.54 8.41
CA LEU A 68 -14.78 -14.53 9.48
C LEU A 68 -14.18 -13.21 8.99
N LEU A 69 -13.19 -13.21 8.09
CA LEU A 69 -12.67 -11.95 7.52
C LEU A 69 -13.70 -11.32 6.56
N ASP A 70 -14.38 -12.15 5.78
CA ASP A 70 -15.33 -11.73 4.75
C ASP A 70 -16.65 -11.21 5.35
N SER A 71 -16.90 -11.43 6.65
CA SER A 71 -17.99 -10.74 7.37
C SER A 71 -17.67 -9.28 7.69
N TYR A 72 -16.40 -8.85 7.56
CA TYR A 72 -16.00 -7.45 7.76
C TYR A 72 -15.81 -6.72 6.42
N PRO A 73 -16.04 -5.41 6.39
CA PRO A 73 -15.54 -4.56 5.30
C PRO A 73 -14.01 -4.55 5.29
N TRP A 74 -13.40 -4.72 4.13
CA TRP A 74 -11.94 -4.60 4.00
C TRP A 74 -11.49 -4.23 2.59
N ILE A 75 -10.34 -3.56 2.48
CA ILE A 75 -9.69 -3.24 1.20
C ILE A 75 -8.25 -3.72 1.21
N ALA A 76 -7.68 -3.92 0.01
CA ALA A 76 -6.30 -4.31 -0.19
C ALA A 76 -5.55 -3.29 -1.04
N LEU A 77 -4.46 -2.78 -0.48
CA LEU A 77 -3.49 -1.92 -1.13
C LEU A 77 -2.34 -2.77 -1.63
N VAL A 78 -2.40 -3.20 -2.88
CA VAL A 78 -1.42 -4.13 -3.44
C VAL A 78 -0.31 -3.36 -4.15
N THR A 79 0.93 -3.55 -3.68
CA THR A 79 2.11 -2.87 -4.21
C THR A 79 2.71 -3.67 -5.36
N LEU A 80 2.50 -3.19 -6.59
CA LEU A 80 3.12 -3.73 -7.81
C LEU A 80 4.03 -2.68 -8.41
N THR A 81 5.32 -2.96 -8.34
CA THR A 81 6.44 -2.13 -8.80
C THR A 81 7.21 -2.87 -9.90
N PRO A 82 7.95 -2.16 -10.76
CA PRO A 82 8.66 -2.77 -11.87
C PRO A 82 10.04 -3.34 -11.50
N TYR A 83 10.44 -3.25 -10.22
CA TYR A 83 11.80 -3.58 -9.77
C TYR A 83 12.08 -5.08 -9.79
N SER A 84 13.31 -5.46 -10.14
CA SER A 84 13.73 -6.86 -10.24
C SER A 84 13.76 -7.58 -8.89
N GLY A 85 13.96 -8.90 -8.92
CA GLY A 85 14.19 -9.70 -7.72
C GLY A 85 15.42 -9.27 -6.91
N GLU A 86 16.39 -8.58 -7.51
CA GLU A 86 17.52 -8.02 -6.76
C GLU A 86 17.07 -6.91 -5.80
N TRP A 87 16.08 -6.12 -6.22
CA TRP A 87 15.49 -5.06 -5.41
C TRP A 87 14.41 -5.58 -4.47
N GLU A 88 13.70 -6.63 -4.88
CA GLU A 88 12.57 -7.22 -4.17
C GLU A 88 12.70 -8.75 -4.08
N PRO A 89 13.59 -9.27 -3.22
CA PRO A 89 13.99 -10.69 -3.24
C PRO A 89 12.86 -11.69 -2.99
N ALA A 90 11.89 -11.34 -2.13
CA ALA A 90 10.74 -12.19 -1.86
C ALA A 90 9.66 -12.13 -2.96
N PHE A 91 9.78 -11.18 -3.90
CA PHE A 91 8.75 -10.87 -4.89
C PHE A 91 9.31 -10.81 -6.33
N PRO A 92 10.11 -11.79 -6.79
CA PRO A 92 10.83 -11.67 -8.06
C PRO A 92 9.91 -11.85 -9.28
N ASN A 93 8.82 -12.63 -9.17
CA ASN A 93 7.95 -12.96 -10.28
C ASN A 93 6.79 -11.95 -10.40
N LYS A 94 6.98 -10.86 -11.16
CA LYS A 94 5.97 -9.81 -11.31
C LYS A 94 4.72 -10.25 -12.05
N ASP A 95 4.85 -11.12 -13.04
CA ASP A 95 3.69 -11.62 -13.78
C ASP A 95 2.78 -12.45 -12.88
N LEU A 96 3.35 -13.28 -11.99
CA LEU A 96 2.58 -13.99 -10.98
C LEU A 96 1.83 -13.00 -10.06
N LEU A 97 2.51 -11.97 -9.54
CA LEU A 97 1.88 -11.00 -8.64
C LEU A 97 0.76 -10.21 -9.33
N ILE A 98 0.93 -9.89 -10.63
CA ILE A 98 -0.13 -9.29 -11.45
C ILE A 98 -1.32 -10.25 -11.57
N GLN A 99 -1.09 -11.53 -11.86
CA GLN A 99 -2.19 -12.52 -11.93
C GLN A 99 -2.93 -12.62 -10.59
N GLN A 100 -2.22 -12.62 -9.46
CA GLN A 100 -2.88 -12.66 -8.14
C GLN A 100 -3.61 -11.37 -7.82
N PHE A 101 -3.12 -10.22 -8.27
CA PHE A 101 -3.85 -8.96 -8.20
C PHE A 101 -5.18 -9.04 -8.96
N GLN A 102 -5.15 -9.52 -10.21
CA GLN A 102 -6.33 -9.64 -11.05
C GLN A 102 -7.37 -10.55 -10.40
N ARG A 103 -6.95 -11.73 -9.92
CA ARG A 103 -7.82 -12.66 -9.19
C ARG A 103 -8.39 -12.07 -7.91
N LEU A 104 -7.64 -11.21 -7.21
CA LEU A 104 -8.17 -10.49 -6.07
C LEU A 104 -9.23 -9.48 -6.50
N GLY A 105 -8.99 -8.73 -7.58
CA GLY A 105 -9.97 -7.82 -8.19
C GLY A 105 -11.28 -8.53 -8.56
N ASP A 106 -11.19 -9.72 -9.16
CA ASP A 106 -12.37 -10.56 -9.47
C ASP A 106 -13.11 -10.99 -8.21
N ARG A 107 -12.37 -11.33 -7.14
CA ARG A 107 -12.94 -11.83 -5.89
C ARG A 107 -13.71 -10.76 -5.12
N ILE A 108 -13.12 -9.57 -4.98
CA ILE A 108 -13.63 -8.54 -4.04
C ILE A 108 -14.10 -7.26 -4.72
N GLY A 109 -13.99 -7.17 -6.04
CA GLY A 109 -14.35 -5.98 -6.81
C GLY A 109 -13.21 -4.97 -6.92
N THR A 110 -13.21 -4.26 -8.04
CA THR A 110 -12.14 -3.33 -8.45
C THR A 110 -11.98 -2.13 -7.52
N GLU A 111 -13.05 -1.71 -6.83
CA GLU A 111 -12.98 -0.59 -5.89
C GLU A 111 -12.21 -0.96 -4.61
N ARG A 112 -12.21 -2.25 -4.22
CA ARG A 112 -11.60 -2.75 -2.97
C ARG A 112 -10.14 -3.15 -3.14
N VAL A 113 -9.64 -3.21 -4.37
CA VAL A 113 -8.22 -3.43 -4.68
C VAL A 113 -7.60 -2.15 -5.21
N VAL A 114 -6.71 -1.55 -4.44
CA VAL A 114 -6.00 -0.31 -4.81
C VAL A 114 -4.57 -0.67 -5.19
N TRP A 115 -4.17 -0.33 -6.42
CA TRP A 115 -2.79 -0.51 -6.86
C TRP A 115 -1.89 0.55 -6.21
N ARG A 116 -0.72 0.13 -5.73
CA ARG A 116 0.36 1.02 -5.34
C ARG A 116 1.55 0.82 -6.26
N TYR A 117 1.79 1.79 -7.15
CA TYR A 117 3.06 1.91 -7.85
C TYR A 117 3.97 2.80 -7.00
N ASP A 118 4.40 2.23 -5.88
CA ASP A 118 5.03 2.96 -4.80
C ASP A 118 6.18 2.16 -4.16
N PRO A 119 7.37 2.75 -3.99
CA PRO A 119 7.76 4.09 -4.42
C PRO A 119 8.23 4.14 -5.88
N ILE A 120 8.22 5.32 -6.49
CA ILE A 120 8.98 5.68 -7.70
C ILE A 120 10.42 6.00 -7.27
N ILE A 121 11.40 5.36 -7.91
CA ILE A 121 12.84 5.51 -7.61
C ILE A 121 13.57 5.86 -8.91
N LEU A 122 13.90 7.14 -9.07
CA LEU A 122 14.68 7.58 -10.23
C LEU A 122 16.17 7.27 -10.02
N THR A 123 16.78 6.70 -11.06
CA THR A 123 18.23 6.51 -11.19
C THR A 123 18.63 6.79 -12.64
N GLN A 124 19.92 6.73 -12.97
CA GLN A 124 20.37 6.87 -14.37
C GLN A 124 19.73 5.81 -15.30
N THR A 125 19.46 4.60 -14.80
CA THR A 125 18.88 3.50 -15.60
C THR A 125 17.37 3.36 -15.46
N MET A 126 16.79 3.91 -14.39
CA MET A 126 15.34 3.96 -14.13
C MET A 126 14.87 5.42 -14.18
N ALA A 127 15.07 6.07 -15.33
CA ALA A 127 14.66 7.45 -15.55
C ALA A 127 13.14 7.58 -15.77
N ALA A 128 12.65 8.81 -15.95
CA ALA A 128 11.23 9.11 -16.13
C ALA A 128 10.59 8.30 -17.27
N ASP A 129 11.24 8.21 -18.45
CA ASP A 129 10.71 7.45 -19.59
C ASP A 129 10.61 5.95 -19.31
N TRP A 130 11.62 5.38 -18.63
CA TRP A 130 11.56 4.00 -18.19
C TRP A 130 10.37 3.75 -17.26
N HIS A 131 10.12 4.67 -16.32
CA HIS A 131 8.95 4.57 -15.45
C HIS A 131 7.64 4.70 -16.21
N ARG A 132 7.56 5.55 -17.25
CA ARG A 132 6.38 5.68 -18.11
C ARG A 132 6.07 4.36 -18.81
N GLU A 133 7.07 3.75 -19.46
CA GLU A 133 6.92 2.47 -20.15
C GLU A 133 6.50 1.34 -19.20
N MET A 134 7.17 1.24 -18.04
CA MET A 134 6.88 0.19 -17.07
C MET A 134 5.51 0.36 -16.42
N PHE A 135 5.14 1.61 -16.10
CA PHE A 135 3.85 1.93 -15.54
C PHE A 135 2.74 1.60 -16.54
N GLU A 136 2.86 2.01 -17.80
CA GLU A 136 1.87 1.71 -18.84
C GLU A 136 1.67 0.20 -18.99
N ARG A 137 2.75 -0.58 -19.02
CA ARG A 137 2.68 -2.04 -19.13
C ARG A 137 1.93 -2.68 -17.97
N ILE A 138 2.13 -2.21 -16.74
CA ILE A 138 1.40 -2.71 -15.57
C ILE A 138 -0.05 -2.22 -15.61
N ALA A 139 -0.28 -0.93 -15.87
CA ALA A 139 -1.61 -0.32 -15.92
C ALA A 139 -2.54 -1.07 -16.90
N ARG A 140 -2.06 -1.37 -18.11
CA ARG A 140 -2.80 -2.17 -19.11
C ARG A 140 -3.20 -3.54 -18.59
N LYS A 141 -2.32 -4.22 -17.84
CA LYS A 141 -2.64 -5.53 -17.23
C LYS A 141 -3.61 -5.41 -16.05
N LEU A 142 -3.65 -4.27 -15.36
CA LEU A 142 -4.53 -4.04 -14.22
C LEU A 142 -5.87 -3.37 -14.59
N SER A 143 -6.03 -2.98 -15.85
CA SER A 143 -7.26 -2.44 -16.43
C SER A 143 -8.44 -3.37 -16.14
N GLY A 144 -9.50 -2.83 -15.55
CA GLY A 144 -10.68 -3.61 -15.14
C GLY A 144 -10.54 -4.41 -13.84
N TYR A 145 -9.39 -4.34 -13.14
CA TYR A 145 -9.16 -5.03 -11.86
C TYR A 145 -8.92 -4.07 -10.69
N THR A 146 -8.80 -2.76 -10.97
CA THR A 146 -8.69 -1.69 -9.98
C THR A 146 -9.19 -0.38 -10.57
N ASN A 147 -9.75 0.48 -9.72
CA ASN A 147 -10.15 1.82 -10.13
C ASN A 147 -9.15 2.90 -9.69
N ARG A 148 -8.11 2.54 -8.93
CA ARG A 148 -7.23 3.52 -8.28
C ARG A 148 -5.79 3.05 -8.17
N CYS A 149 -4.87 3.96 -8.52
CA CYS A 149 -3.44 3.83 -8.31
C CYS A 149 -2.93 4.91 -7.35
N ILE A 150 -2.14 4.52 -6.35
CA ILE A 150 -1.41 5.43 -5.47
C ILE A 150 0.06 5.39 -5.84
N VAL A 151 0.66 6.56 -6.00
CA VAL A 151 2.10 6.72 -6.23
C VAL A 151 2.72 7.69 -5.22
N SER A 152 4.01 7.51 -4.95
CA SER A 152 4.85 8.55 -4.33
C SER A 152 6.31 8.34 -4.76
N PHE A 153 7.12 9.37 -4.63
CA PHE A 153 8.56 9.25 -4.83
C PHE A 153 9.22 8.73 -3.56
N VAL A 154 10.27 7.92 -3.71
CA VAL A 154 11.00 7.39 -2.57
C VAL A 154 11.50 8.52 -1.69
N THR A 155 11.27 8.38 -0.38
CA THR A 155 11.80 9.29 0.63
C THR A 155 13.06 8.66 1.24
N PRO A 156 14.18 9.38 1.30
CA PRO A 156 15.37 8.93 2.02
C PRO A 156 15.10 8.83 3.53
N TYR A 157 15.31 7.63 4.09
CA TYR A 157 15.27 7.34 5.51
C TYR A 157 16.60 6.75 5.95
N ARG A 158 16.93 6.84 7.24
CA ARG A 158 18.16 6.27 7.81
C ARG A 158 18.42 4.80 7.37
N LYS A 159 17.36 4.00 7.24
CA LYS A 159 17.45 2.56 6.92
C LYS A 159 17.64 2.24 5.43
N ASN A 160 17.25 3.12 4.51
CA ASN A 160 17.38 2.88 3.06
C ASN A 160 18.37 3.83 2.38
N ARG A 161 18.87 4.87 3.08
CA ARG A 161 19.77 5.89 2.53
C ARG A 161 21.03 5.32 1.88
N ALA A 162 21.75 4.45 2.58
CA ALA A 162 22.97 3.84 2.05
C ALA A 162 22.72 3.04 0.75
N PHE A 163 21.56 2.40 0.64
CA PHE A 163 21.16 1.72 -0.59
C PHE A 163 20.87 2.73 -1.71
N LEU A 164 20.08 3.78 -1.42
CA LEU A 164 19.73 4.82 -2.39
C LEU A 164 20.97 5.55 -2.94
N ASP A 165 21.93 5.89 -2.08
CA ASP A 165 23.19 6.51 -2.51
C ASP A 165 24.00 5.55 -3.39
N ARG A 166 24.07 4.27 -3.03
CA ARG A 166 24.81 3.25 -3.80
C ARG A 166 24.26 3.04 -5.21
N VAL A 167 22.94 3.14 -5.39
CA VAL A 167 22.28 2.99 -6.70
C VAL A 167 22.18 4.31 -7.48
N GLY A 168 22.75 5.40 -6.95
CA GLY A 168 22.72 6.71 -7.60
C GLY A 168 21.30 7.26 -7.74
N TRP A 169 20.49 7.16 -6.67
CA TRP A 169 19.15 7.73 -6.67
C TRP A 169 19.17 9.23 -6.94
N ILE A 170 18.21 9.69 -7.75
CA ILE A 170 18.03 11.07 -8.15
C ILE A 170 16.78 11.61 -7.43
N ASP A 171 16.94 12.77 -6.77
CA ASP A 171 15.80 13.57 -6.30
C ASP A 171 15.39 14.51 -7.44
N PRO A 172 14.35 14.19 -8.23
CA PRO A 172 13.91 15.06 -9.32
C PRO A 172 13.43 16.40 -8.77
N ASP A 173 13.65 17.46 -9.53
CA ASP A 173 13.13 18.77 -9.18
C ASP A 173 11.59 18.80 -9.25
N PRO A 174 10.93 19.81 -8.66
CA PRO A 174 9.48 19.94 -8.69
C PRO A 174 8.82 19.84 -10.06
N GLU A 175 9.42 20.42 -11.10
CA GLU A 175 8.85 20.45 -12.45
C GLU A 175 8.92 19.06 -13.08
N GLU A 176 10.08 18.39 -12.97
CA GLU A 176 10.27 17.01 -13.40
C GLU A 176 9.31 16.04 -12.70
N ARG A 177 9.13 16.20 -11.38
CA ARG A 177 8.17 15.41 -10.58
C ARG A 177 6.75 15.56 -11.13
N ILE A 178 6.29 16.80 -11.30
CA ILE A 178 4.93 17.09 -11.79
C ILE A 178 4.77 16.57 -13.21
N ALA A 179 5.76 16.76 -14.08
CA ALA A 179 5.74 16.26 -15.45
C ALA A 179 5.62 14.73 -15.50
N LEU A 180 6.39 14.00 -14.70
CA LEU A 180 6.27 12.54 -14.62
C LEU A 180 4.90 12.13 -14.09
N LEU A 181 4.41 12.74 -13.01
CA LEU A 181 3.09 12.44 -12.46
C LEU A 181 1.96 12.70 -13.47
N ALA A 182 2.05 13.77 -14.25
CA ALA A 182 1.09 14.09 -15.31
C ALA A 182 1.06 13.01 -16.40
N ASN A 183 2.24 12.57 -16.84
CA ASN A 183 2.37 11.47 -17.81
C ASN A 183 1.77 10.17 -17.26
N LEU A 184 2.10 9.79 -16.03
CA LEU A 184 1.56 8.56 -15.42
C LEU A 184 0.04 8.63 -15.26
N ARG A 185 -0.49 9.81 -14.95
CA ARG A 185 -1.94 10.03 -14.85
C ARG A 185 -2.63 9.86 -16.20
N GLU A 186 -2.08 10.42 -17.27
CA GLU A 186 -2.66 10.26 -18.60
C GLU A 186 -2.70 8.77 -19.00
N LEU A 187 -1.61 8.04 -18.74
CA LEU A 187 -1.52 6.61 -18.99
C LEU A 187 -2.56 5.81 -18.19
N SER A 188 -2.71 6.12 -16.89
CA SER A 188 -3.67 5.42 -16.03
C SER A 188 -5.12 5.72 -16.42
N GLN A 189 -5.42 6.94 -16.88
CA GLN A 189 -6.76 7.34 -17.30
C GLN A 189 -7.24 6.58 -18.53
N ARG A 190 -6.35 6.25 -19.47
CA ARG A 190 -6.67 5.39 -20.64
C ARG A 190 -7.17 4.01 -20.22
N GLU A 191 -6.73 3.54 -19.06
CA GLU A 191 -7.11 2.25 -18.45
C GLU A 191 -8.21 2.40 -17.39
N SER A 192 -8.89 3.55 -17.30
CA SER A 192 -9.91 3.85 -16.29
C SER A 192 -9.42 3.77 -14.83
N ILE A 193 -8.11 3.97 -14.61
CA ILE A 193 -7.48 3.96 -13.29
C ILE A 193 -7.23 5.40 -12.84
N GLN A 194 -7.82 5.79 -11.70
CA GLN A 194 -7.57 7.08 -11.07
C GLN A 194 -6.20 7.08 -10.38
N LEU A 195 -5.24 7.85 -10.89
CA LEU A 195 -3.98 8.09 -10.19
C LEU A 195 -4.15 9.18 -9.12
N VAL A 196 -3.65 8.90 -7.92
CA VAL A 196 -3.52 9.84 -6.80
C VAL A 196 -2.13 9.75 -6.19
N THR A 197 -1.68 10.82 -5.53
CA THR A 197 -0.34 10.90 -4.94
C THR A 197 -0.37 10.90 -3.41
N CYS A 198 0.50 10.11 -2.79
CA CYS A 198 0.60 10.03 -1.34
C CYS A 198 1.60 11.06 -0.79
N ALA A 199 1.07 12.11 -0.16
CA ALA A 199 1.86 13.15 0.53
C ALA A 199 2.93 13.85 -0.33
N GLU A 200 2.64 14.01 -1.62
CA GLU A 200 3.40 14.84 -2.55
C GLU A 200 2.79 16.25 -2.54
N SER A 201 3.40 17.20 -1.82
CA SER A 201 2.82 18.53 -1.55
C SER A 201 2.59 19.38 -2.80
N LEU A 202 3.35 19.12 -3.86
CA LEU A 202 3.29 19.86 -5.12
C LEU A 202 2.37 19.20 -6.15
N SER A 203 1.82 18.03 -5.83
CA SER A 203 0.92 17.31 -6.74
C SER A 203 -0.51 17.87 -6.65
N PRO A 204 -1.15 18.17 -7.80
CA PRO A 204 -2.56 18.58 -7.84
C PRO A 204 -3.54 17.41 -7.66
N TRP A 205 -3.05 16.17 -7.49
CA TRP A 205 -3.87 14.96 -7.37
C TRP A 205 -3.66 14.25 -6.02
N PRO A 206 -3.89 14.93 -4.88
CA PRO A 206 -3.61 14.34 -3.58
C PRO A 206 -4.54 13.15 -3.30
N GLY A 207 -4.03 12.16 -2.58
CA GLY A 207 -4.81 11.00 -2.16
C GLY A 207 -4.39 10.46 -0.79
N ALA A 208 -5.09 9.43 -0.37
CA ALA A 208 -4.89 8.76 0.90
C ALA A 208 -4.78 7.24 0.71
N CYS A 209 -3.89 6.60 1.47
CA CYS A 209 -3.86 5.15 1.60
C CYS A 209 -5.00 4.65 2.49
N ILE A 210 -5.26 5.36 3.59
CA ILE A 210 -6.47 5.21 4.42
C ILE A 210 -7.45 6.30 4.00
N ASP A 211 -8.18 6.03 2.92
CA ASP A 211 -9.11 6.99 2.31
C ASP A 211 -10.49 6.86 2.95
N GLY A 212 -10.96 7.94 3.59
CA GLY A 212 -12.23 7.95 4.31
C GLY A 212 -13.46 7.81 3.40
N GLU A 213 -13.40 8.33 2.18
CA GLU A 213 -14.51 8.22 1.22
C GLU A 213 -14.60 6.79 0.67
N LEU A 214 -13.45 6.20 0.31
CA LEU A 214 -13.39 4.81 -0.11
C LEU A 214 -13.89 3.87 0.99
N LEU A 215 -13.41 4.06 2.23
CA LEU A 215 -13.83 3.24 3.35
C LEU A 215 -15.32 3.42 3.65
N SER A 216 -15.86 4.63 3.56
CA SER A 216 -17.31 4.86 3.74
C SER A 216 -18.15 4.11 2.71
N ARG A 217 -17.72 4.09 1.44
CA ARG A 217 -18.38 3.30 0.38
C ARG A 217 -18.32 1.80 0.67
N VAL A 218 -17.13 1.29 1.02
CA VAL A 218 -16.91 -0.15 1.29
C VAL A 218 -17.66 -0.63 2.53
N VAL A 219 -17.79 0.22 3.56
CA VAL A 219 -18.59 -0.10 4.76
C VAL A 219 -20.09 0.08 4.51
N GLY A 220 -20.48 0.87 3.49
CA GLY A 220 -21.90 1.16 3.19
C GLY A 220 -22.53 2.22 4.10
N LYS A 221 -21.73 2.99 4.84
CA LYS A 221 -22.17 4.13 5.67
C LYS A 221 -21.07 5.18 5.76
N GLU A 222 -21.46 6.43 6.02
CA GLU A 222 -20.50 7.51 6.25
C GLU A 222 -19.68 7.25 7.51
N LEU A 223 -18.34 7.27 7.38
CA LEU A 223 -17.41 7.16 8.49
C LEU A 223 -16.82 8.54 8.82
N THR A 224 -17.13 9.07 10.00
CA THR A 224 -16.52 10.31 10.51
C THR A 224 -15.12 10.03 11.03
N LEU A 225 -14.14 9.96 10.12
CA LEU A 225 -12.74 9.71 10.46
C LEU A 225 -11.92 11.00 10.44
N GLU A 226 -11.26 11.28 11.56
CA GLU A 226 -10.30 12.39 11.67
C GLU A 226 -9.08 12.17 10.76
N LYS A 227 -8.47 13.27 10.29
CA LYS A 227 -7.13 13.20 9.69
C LYS A 227 -6.16 12.66 10.73
N ASP A 228 -5.27 11.75 10.34
CA ASP A 228 -4.26 11.24 11.26
C ASP A 228 -3.23 12.35 11.57
N PRO A 229 -3.12 12.82 12.82
CA PRO A 229 -2.22 13.92 13.19
C PRO A 229 -0.74 13.50 13.16
N TYR A 230 -0.45 12.20 13.13
CA TYR A 230 0.92 11.69 13.13
C TYR A 230 1.49 11.45 11.73
N GLN A 231 0.71 11.71 10.67
CA GLN A 231 1.16 11.61 9.29
C GLN A 231 1.79 12.92 8.82
N ARG A 232 2.56 12.85 7.72
CA ARG A 232 3.15 14.02 7.05
C ARG A 232 2.10 15.11 6.81
N PRO A 233 2.44 16.41 6.84
CA PRO A 233 1.47 17.50 6.65
C PRO A 233 0.60 17.34 5.40
N ALA A 234 1.19 16.96 4.28
CA ALA A 234 0.50 16.73 3.00
C ALA A 234 -0.23 15.37 2.90
N CYS A 235 -0.13 14.49 3.90
CA CYS A 235 -0.80 13.20 3.89
C CYS A 235 -2.27 13.36 4.27
N LEU A 236 -3.16 12.80 3.45
CA LEU A 236 -4.61 12.85 3.66
C LEU A 236 -5.19 11.60 4.35
N CYS A 237 -4.34 10.67 4.80
CA CYS A 237 -4.79 9.46 5.49
C CYS A 237 -5.62 9.79 6.73
N ARG A 238 -6.71 9.05 6.88
CA ARG A 238 -7.51 9.07 8.10
C ARG A 238 -6.85 8.25 9.20
N LYS A 239 -7.23 8.56 10.44
CA LYS A 239 -6.76 7.86 11.64
C LYS A 239 -7.11 6.38 11.57
N SER A 240 -6.09 5.54 11.78
CA SER A 240 -6.22 4.08 11.81
C SER A 240 -5.38 3.50 12.94
N VAL A 241 -5.71 2.30 13.40
CA VAL A 241 -4.90 1.56 14.37
C VAL A 241 -4.01 0.57 13.63
N ASP A 242 -2.71 0.81 13.63
CA ASP A 242 -1.72 -0.09 13.03
C ASP A 242 -1.50 -1.33 13.92
N ILE A 243 -1.60 -2.52 13.32
CA ILE A 243 -1.17 -3.79 13.91
C ILE A 243 0.10 -4.32 13.22
N GLY A 244 0.78 -5.27 13.86
CA GLY A 244 2.08 -5.77 13.43
C GLY A 244 3.27 -4.96 13.95
N THR A 245 4.47 -5.40 13.58
CA THR A 245 5.74 -4.96 14.18
C THR A 245 6.76 -4.61 13.10
N TYR A 246 7.47 -3.50 13.26
CA TYR A 246 8.58 -3.14 12.36
C TYR A 246 9.72 -4.16 12.44
N GLY A 247 10.47 -4.31 11.35
CA GLY A 247 11.65 -5.18 11.30
C GLY A 247 11.36 -6.68 11.31
N THR A 248 10.11 -7.10 11.23
CA THR A 248 9.75 -8.53 11.10
C THR A 248 9.42 -8.94 9.66
N CYS A 249 9.30 -7.99 8.74
CA CYS A 249 8.93 -8.27 7.36
C CYS A 249 10.02 -9.08 6.65
N GLN A 250 9.64 -10.22 6.06
CA GLN A 250 10.56 -11.11 5.36
C GLN A 250 10.76 -10.72 3.88
N GLY A 251 10.14 -9.61 3.44
CA GLY A 251 10.13 -9.20 2.03
C GLY A 251 11.47 -8.73 1.46
N GLY A 252 12.42 -8.33 2.31
CA GLY A 252 13.80 -7.99 1.90
C GLY A 252 13.97 -6.76 0.99
N CYS A 253 12.90 -6.06 0.62
CA CYS A 253 12.91 -4.99 -0.39
C CYS A 253 13.96 -3.90 -0.09
N LEU A 254 14.92 -3.68 -0.99
CA LEU A 254 16.12 -2.89 -0.71
C LEU A 254 15.85 -1.44 -0.28
N TYR A 255 14.81 -0.83 -0.85
CA TYR A 255 14.38 0.54 -0.61
C TYR A 255 13.45 0.72 0.62
N CYS A 256 13.04 -0.36 1.29
CA CYS A 256 12.01 -0.31 2.32
C CYS A 256 12.49 0.38 3.61
N TYR A 257 11.66 1.29 4.14
CA TYR A 257 11.93 1.98 5.41
C TYR A 257 11.52 1.16 6.64
N ALA A 258 10.67 0.14 6.48
CA ALA A 258 10.08 -0.65 7.56
C ALA A 258 10.94 -1.87 7.98
N LYS A 259 12.14 -2.01 7.39
CA LYS A 259 13.17 -2.98 7.80
C LYS A 259 13.56 -2.83 9.26
#